data_AF-A0A8T1SGU8-F1
#
_entry.id   AF-A0A8T1SGU8-F1
#
_cell.length_a   1.000
_cell.length_b   1.000
_cell.length_c   1.000
_cell.angle_alpha   90.00
_cell.angle_beta   90.00
_cell.angle_gamma   90.00
#
_symmetry.space_group_name_H-M   'P 1'
#
loop_
_entity.id
_entity.type
_entity.pdbx_description
1 polymer ?
#
loop_
_entity_poly.entity_id
_entity_poly.type
_entity_poly.pdbx_seq_one_letter_code
_entity_poly.pdbx_strand_id
1 'polypeptide(L)' 'GVCGCCGALRPRYKRLVDNIFPEDPEDGLVKTNMEKLTFYALSAPEKLDRIGAYLSERLIRDVSRHRYG' A
#
# COMPACT_ATOMS: atom_id res chain seq x y z
N GLY A 1 -21.64 -16.04 -0.79
CA GLY A 1 -21.24 -14.82 -0.07
C GLY A 1 -20.30 -14.02 -0.93
N VAL A 2 -20.49 -12.70 -0.95
CA VAL A 2 -19.62 -11.63 -1.50
C VAL A 2 -19.29 -11.67 -3.00
N CYS A 3 -20.03 -10.82 -3.70
CA CYS A 3 -19.91 -10.30 -5.06
C CYS A 3 -18.47 -10.01 -5.52
N GLY A 4 -18.07 -10.63 -6.64
CA GLY A 4 -16.82 -10.39 -7.38
C GLY A 4 -16.74 -9.05 -8.14
N CYS A 5 -17.60 -8.08 -7.82
CA CYS A 5 -17.56 -6.73 -8.42
C CYS A 5 -16.77 -5.71 -7.56
N CYS A 6 -16.20 -6.11 -6.42
CA CYS A 6 -15.44 -5.22 -5.54
C CYS A 6 -13.95 -5.08 -5.90
N GLY A 7 -13.54 -5.44 -7.13
CA GLY A 7 -12.19 -5.22 -7.65
C GLY A 7 -11.99 -3.87 -8.38
N ALA A 8 -13.08 -3.21 -8.81
CA ALA A 8 -13.01 -2.14 -9.81
C ALA A 8 -12.77 -0.71 -9.26
N LEU A 9 -12.86 -0.50 -7.95
CA LEU A 9 -12.45 0.75 -7.29
C LEU A 9 -11.42 0.47 -6.21
N ARG A 10 -10.30 -0.19 -6.53
CA ARG A 10 -9.12 -0.04 -5.66
C ARG A 10 -8.74 1.44 -5.69
N PRO A 11 -8.85 2.18 -4.57
CA PRO A 11 -8.49 3.58 -4.53
C PRO A 11 -7.05 3.75 -5.00
N ARG A 12 -6.76 4.84 -5.71
CA ARG A 12 -5.42 5.10 -6.28
C ARG A 12 -4.31 4.99 -5.24
N TYR A 13 -4.60 5.34 -3.98
CA TYR A 13 -3.67 5.20 -2.85
C TYR A 13 -3.36 3.74 -2.50
N LYS A 14 -4.31 2.81 -2.61
CA LYS A 14 -4.05 1.38 -2.37
C LYS A 14 -3.06 0.83 -3.38
N ARG A 15 -3.24 1.17 -4.67
CA ARG A 15 -2.29 0.76 -5.72
C ARG A 15 -0.90 1.36 -5.52
N LEU A 16 -0.82 2.63 -5.11
CA LEU A 16 0.48 3.25 -4.77
C LEU A 16 1.17 2.52 -3.62
N VAL A 17 0.41 2.16 -2.57
CA VAL A 17 0.92 1.39 -1.43
C VAL A 17 1.30 -0.04 -1.82
N ASP A 18 0.51 -0.71 -2.66
CA ASP A 18 0.84 -2.02 -3.22
C ASP A 18 2.14 -1.98 -4.05
N ASN A 19 2.37 -0.91 -4.82
CA ASN A 19 3.54 -0.76 -5.68
C ASN A 19 4.86 -0.44 -4.95
N ILE A 20 4.83 -0.04 -3.68
CA ILE A 20 6.05 0.19 -2.88
C ILE A 20 6.56 -1.09 -2.25
N PHE A 21 5.68 -2.06 -1.99
CA PHE A 21 6.01 -3.35 -1.41
C PHE A 21 5.92 -4.42 -2.51
N PRO A 22 7.03 -4.74 -3.20
CA PRO A 22 7.03 -5.82 -4.18
C PRO A 22 6.62 -7.16 -3.54
N GLU A 23 6.11 -8.09 -4.35
CA GLU A 23 5.80 -9.46 -3.90
C GLU A 23 7.07 -10.25 -3.55
N ASP A 24 8.18 -9.90 -4.22
CA ASP A 24 9.51 -10.44 -4.00
C ASP A 24 10.32 -9.50 -3.10
N PRO A 25 10.81 -9.98 -1.95
CA PRO A 25 11.55 -9.13 -1.02
C PRO A 25 12.94 -8.74 -1.52
N GLU A 26 13.49 -9.49 -2.48
CA GLU A 26 14.79 -9.21 -3.12
C GLU A 26 14.75 -7.96 -4.01
N ASP A 27 13.59 -7.62 -4.58
CA ASP A 27 13.43 -6.41 -5.40
C ASP A 27 13.47 -5.13 -4.55
N GLY A 28 13.22 -5.29 -3.24
CA GLY A 28 13.33 -4.23 -2.25
C GLY A 28 12.34 -3.08 -2.46
N LEU A 29 12.40 -2.10 -1.56
CA LEU A 29 11.54 -0.92 -1.66
C LEU A 29 11.87 -0.12 -2.93
N VAL A 30 10.94 -0.06 -3.89
CA VAL A 30 11.11 0.73 -5.11
C VAL A 30 11.10 2.23 -4.76
N LYS A 31 12.30 2.83 -4.61
CA LYS A 31 12.49 4.23 -4.19
C LYS A 31 11.61 5.21 -4.97
N THR A 32 11.50 5.04 -6.28
CA THR A 32 10.66 5.90 -7.14
C THR A 32 9.17 5.84 -6.80
N ASN A 33 8.65 4.69 -6.37
CA ASN A 33 7.26 4.55 -5.94
C ASN A 33 7.05 5.14 -4.55
N MET A 34 8.07 5.07 -3.68
CA MET A 34 8.08 5.69 -2.36
C MET A 34 8.05 7.22 -2.47
N GLU A 35 8.87 7.80 -3.34
CA GLU A 35 8.87 9.24 -3.63
C GLU A 35 7.51 9.71 -4.15
N LYS A 36 6.89 8.94 -5.06
CA LYS A 36 5.52 9.23 -5.55
C LYS A 36 4.48 9.16 -4.44
N LEU A 37 4.56 8.18 -3.54
CA LEU A 37 3.65 8.08 -2.40
C LEU A 37 3.83 9.26 -1.44
N THR A 38 5.08 9.60 -1.11
CA THR A 38 5.42 10.71 -0.22
C THR A 38 4.92 12.03 -0.78
N PHE A 39 5.16 12.29 -2.07
CA PHE A 39 4.64 13.49 -2.74
C PHE A 39 3.10 13.54 -2.74
N TYR A 40 2.45 12.41 -2.98
CA TYR A 40 1.00 12.30 -2.95
C TYR A 40 0.42 12.54 -1.56
N ALA A 41 1.11 12.08 -0.52
CA ALA A 41 0.72 12.26 0.88
C ALA A 41 0.96 13.70 1.36
N LEU A 42 2.09 14.31 1.00
CA LEU A 42 2.42 15.71 1.30
C LEU A 42 1.46 16.70 0.62
N SER A 43 1.00 16.38 -0.59
CA SER A 43 0.07 17.25 -1.34
C SER A 43 -1.36 17.23 -0.79
N ALA A 44 -1.72 16.25 0.04
CA ALA A 44 -3.09 16.10 0.56
C ALA A 44 -3.08 15.38 1.93
N PRO A 45 -3.07 16.12 3.06
CA PRO A 45 -3.00 15.52 4.40
C PRO A 45 -4.18 14.58 4.71
N GLU A 46 -5.36 14.84 4.12
CA GLU A 46 -6.55 13.98 4.23
C GLU A 46 -6.34 12.58 3.61
N LYS A 47 -5.46 12.49 2.60
CA LYS A 47 -5.12 11.24 1.94
C LYS A 47 -3.99 10.52 2.67
N LEU A 48 -3.10 11.28 3.33
CA LEU A 48 -2.05 10.74 4.19
C LEU A 48 -2.63 9.88 5.31
N ASP A 49 -3.71 10.34 5.96
CA ASP A 49 -4.41 9.57 7.00
C ASP A 49 -4.91 8.21 6.46
N ARG A 50 -5.57 8.22 5.30
CA ARG A 50 -6.07 7.00 4.64
C ARG A 50 -4.94 6.07 4.17
N ILE A 51 -3.81 6.63 3.74
CA ILE A 51 -2.61 5.87 3.36
C ILE A 51 -2.00 5.21 4.59
N GLY A 52 -1.83 5.96 5.69
CA GLY A 52 -1.27 5.47 6.94
C GLY A 52 -2.11 4.34 7.55
N ALA A 53 -3.43 4.51 7.60
CA ALA A 53 -4.35 3.49 8.09
C ALA A 53 -4.31 2.19 7.25
N TYR A 54 -4.14 2.32 5.93
CA TYR A 54 -4.03 1.14 5.06
C TYR A 54 -2.65 0.47 5.16
N LEU A 55 -1.59 1.27 5.33
CA LEU A 55 -0.22 0.78 5.47
C LEU A 55 -0.05 0.02 6.78
N SER A 56 -0.63 0.51 7.88
CA SER A 56 -0.63 -0.18 9.17
C SER A 56 -1.44 -1.48 9.12
N GLU A 57 -2.63 -1.48 8.52
CA GLU A 57 -3.43 -2.71 8.32
C GLU A 57 -2.65 -3.75 7.50
N ARG A 58 -1.97 -3.32 6.43
CA ARG A 58 -1.15 -4.20 5.60
C ARG A 58 0.03 -4.76 6.39
N LEU A 59 0.78 -3.92 7.11
CA LEU A 59 1.90 -4.34 7.95
C LEU A 59 1.48 -5.36 9.00
N ILE A 60 0.36 -5.15 9.68
CA ILE A 60 -0.17 -6.10 10.66
C ILE A 60 -0.48 -7.44 10.00
N ARG A 61 -1.06 -7.45 8.79
CA ARG A 61 -1.31 -8.69 8.04
C ARG A 61 -0.03 -9.38 7.61
N ASP A 62 0.98 -8.61 7.21
CA ASP A 62 2.25 -9.14 6.73
C ASP A 62 3.07 -9.76 7.87
N VAL A 63 3.14 -9.07 9.01
CA VAL A 63 3.71 -9.58 10.28
C VAL A 63 2.94 -10.81 10.75
N SER A 64 1.60 -10.78 10.72
CA SER A 64 0.76 -11.92 11.10
C SER A 64 0.94 -13.13 10.18
N ARG A 65 1.35 -12.91 8.92
CA ARG A 65 1.61 -13.97 7.94
C ARG A 65 3.06 -14.47 7.94
N HIS A 66 3.92 -13.94 8.82
CA HIS A 66 5.33 -14.32 8.91
C HIS A 66 6.04 -14.33 7.55
N ARG A 67 5.77 -13.36 6.66
CA ARG A 67 6.69 -13.09 5.54
C ARG A 67 7.90 -12.34 6.09
N TYR A 68 8.76 -13.06 6.80
CA TYR A 68 10.17 -12.75 6.94
C TYR A 68 10.85 -13.25 5.67
N GLY A 69 10.85 -12.44 4.64
CA GLY A 69 11.64 -12.61 3.43
C GLY A 69 12.07 -11.22 3.04
#